data_AF-A0A7C5SLY1-F1
#
_entry.id   AF-A0A7C5SLY1-F1
#
_cell.length_a   1.000
_cell.length_b   1.000
_cell.length_c   1.000
_cell.angle_alpha   90.00
_cell.angle_beta   90.00
_cell.angle_gamma   90.00
#
_symmetry.space_group_name_H-M   'P 1'
#
loop_
_entity.id
_entity.type
_entity.pdbx_description
1 polymer ?
#
loop_
_entity_poly.entity_id
_entity_poly.type
_entity_poly.pdbx_seq_one_letter_code
_entity_poly.pdbx_strand_id
1 'polypeptide(L)'
;MSYSHPWIPSSTREYVEKIMKTIGISRVEELFSDIPREILLSREKWESLEIGFKKPLSEIEARRVVEEKLSKNTKFKTPPFLGGGKHHHLE
;
A
#
# COMPACT_ATOMS: atom_id res chain seq x y z
N MET A 1 2.19 -6.60 23.03
CA MET A 1 3.10 -6.68 21.86
C MET A 1 3.01 -5.35 21.12
N SER A 2 4.11 -4.63 21.00
CA SER A 2 4.20 -3.41 20.19
C SER A 2 4.12 -3.83 18.73
N TYR A 3 2.96 -3.67 18.09
CA TYR A 3 2.78 -4.01 16.67
C TYR A 3 3.48 -2.94 15.83
N SER A 4 4.70 -3.24 15.40
CA SER A 4 5.36 -2.49 14.32
C SER A 4 4.73 -2.90 13.00
N HIS A 5 4.37 -1.93 12.17
CA HIS A 5 3.88 -2.16 10.82
C HIS A 5 5.01 -2.72 9.95
N PRO A 6 4.79 -3.82 9.19
CA PRO A 6 5.85 -4.49 8.45
C PRO A 6 6.53 -3.63 7.39
N TRP A 7 5.82 -2.63 6.86
CA TRP A 7 6.32 -1.73 5.81
C TRP A 7 6.84 -0.38 6.33
N ILE A 8 6.67 -0.09 7.62
CA ILE A 8 7.11 1.17 8.23
C ILE A 8 7.99 0.83 9.43
N PRO A 9 9.32 0.74 9.25
CA PRO A 9 10.23 0.26 10.27
C PRO A 9 10.16 1.04 11.59
N SER A 10 9.90 2.35 11.53
CA SER A 10 9.81 3.27 12.66
C SER A 10 8.39 3.48 13.19
N SER A 11 7.47 2.56 12.90
CA SER A 11 6.06 2.68 13.31
C SER A 11 5.77 2.18 14.72
N THR A 12 6.80 1.75 15.47
CA THR A 12 6.59 1.41 16.87
C THR A 12 6.14 2.64 17.64
N ARG A 13 5.26 2.43 18.62
CA ARG A 13 4.73 3.49 19.47
C ARG A 13 5.85 4.31 20.12
N GLU A 14 6.90 3.66 20.60
CA GLU A 14 8.06 4.31 21.23
C GLU A 14 8.78 5.27 20.26
N TYR A 15 9.04 4.85 19.01
CA TYR A 15 9.70 5.70 18.03
C TYR A 15 8.82 6.89 17.64
N VAL A 16 7.52 6.67 17.44
CA VAL A 16 6.57 7.74 17.10
C VAL A 16 6.48 8.76 18.24
N GLU A 17 6.34 8.31 19.50
CA GLU A 17 6.33 9.18 20.68
C GLU A 17 7.63 9.98 20.83
N LYS A 18 8.78 9.34 20.59
CA LYS A 18 10.09 10.01 20.61
C LYS A 18 10.16 11.11 19.55
N ILE A 19 9.77 10.82 18.31
CA ILE A 19 9.77 11.80 17.21
C ILE A 19 8.85 12.97 17.54
N MET A 20 7.60 12.70 17.98
CA MET A 20 6.63 13.74 18.35
C MET A 20 7.17 14.66 19.45
N LYS A 21 7.78 14.08 20.49
CA LYS A 21 8.43 14.86 21.56
C LYS A 21 9.59 15.71 21.05
N THR A 22 10.43 15.16 20.16
CA THR A 22 11.58 15.87 19.59
C THR A 22 11.17 17.08 18.76
N ILE A 23 10.09 16.95 17.98
CA ILE A 23 9.61 18.04 17.10
C ILE A 23 8.55 18.93 17.77
N GLY A 24 8.16 18.63 19.01
CA GLY A 24 7.29 19.48 19.82
C GLY A 24 5.81 19.41 19.48
N ILE A 25 5.32 18.28 18.93
CA ILE A 25 3.90 18.07 18.63
C ILE A 25 3.27 17.05 19.57
N SER A 26 1.97 17.15 19.80
CA SER A 26 1.21 16.23 20.66
C SER A 26 0.54 15.09 19.88
N ARG A 27 0.26 15.32 18.59
CA ARG A 27 -0.39 14.36 17.68
C ARG A 27 0.14 14.50 16.26
N VAL A 28 0.15 13.41 15.50
CA VAL A 28 0.70 13.34 14.13
C VAL A 28 0.02 14.33 13.18
N GLU A 29 -1.27 14.62 13.38
CA GLU A 29 -2.04 15.52 12.52
C GLU A 29 -1.57 16.97 12.57
N GLU A 30 -0.84 17.38 13.62
CA GLU A 30 -0.25 18.72 13.70
C GLU A 30 0.80 18.96 12.60
N LEU A 31 1.41 17.89 12.07
CA LEU A 31 2.33 17.96 10.92
C LEU A 31 1.68 18.51 9.65
N PHE A 32 0.34 18.51 9.58
CA PHE A 32 -0.44 18.93 8.41
C PHE A 32 -1.30 20.17 8.71
N SER A 33 -0.95 20.92 9.76
CA SER A 33 -1.72 22.10 10.23
C SER A 33 -1.72 23.28 9.24
N ASP A 34 -0.79 23.27 8.29
CA ASP A 34 -0.67 24.21 7.18
C ASP A 34 -1.64 23.91 6.02
N ILE A 35 -2.24 22.72 5.99
CA ILE A 35 -3.20 22.30 4.97
C ILE A 35 -4.62 22.79 5.37
N PRO A 36 -5.32 23.56 4.52
CA PRO A 36 -6.69 24.00 4.78
C PRO A 36 -7.63 22.82 5.06
N ARG A 37 -8.53 22.97 6.03
CA ARG A 37 -9.42 21.88 6.47
C ARG A 37 -10.44 21.47 5.41
N GLU A 38 -10.79 22.38 4.50
CA GLU A 38 -11.81 22.17 3.49
C GLU A 38 -11.35 21.20 2.40
N ILE A 39 -10.03 21.07 2.19
CA ILE A 39 -9.44 20.16 1.21
C ILE A 39 -8.99 18.83 1.84
N LEU A 40 -8.85 18.77 3.17
CA LEU A 40 -8.57 17.54 3.89
C LEU A 40 -9.77 16.60 3.81
N LEU A 41 -9.51 15.34 3.42
CA LEU A 41 -10.55 14.32 3.39
C LEU A 41 -10.98 13.99 4.82
N SER A 42 -12.27 14.16 5.10
CA SER A 42 -12.84 13.65 6.35
C SER A 42 -12.77 12.12 6.37
N ARG A 43 -12.83 11.54 7.56
CA ARG A 43 -12.82 10.08 7.71
C ARG A 43 -14.01 9.44 7.01
N GLU A 44 -15.19 10.05 7.14
CA GLU A 44 -16.42 9.59 6.48
C GLU A 44 -16.26 9.62 4.96
N LYS A 45 -15.70 10.71 4.43
CA LYS A 45 -15.43 10.84 2.99
C LYS A 45 -14.41 9.81 2.53
N TRP A 46 -13.32 9.61 3.27
CA TRP A 46 -12.31 8.58 2.98
C TRP A 46 -12.90 7.18 2.92
N GLU A 47 -13.71 6.80 3.92
CA GLU A 47 -14.37 5.50 4.00
C GLU A 47 -15.43 5.29 2.90
N SER A 48 -15.97 6.38 2.33
CA SER A 48 -16.92 6.33 1.20
C SER A 48 -16.26 6.11 -0.16
N LEU A 49 -14.94 6.31 -0.28
CA LEU A 49 -14.25 6.20 -1.57
C LEU A 49 -14.20 4.74 -2.04
N GLU A 50 -14.45 4.51 -3.34
CA GLU A 50 -14.30 3.19 -3.96
C GLU A 50 -12.84 2.89 -4.31
N ILE A 51 -11.99 2.83 -3.27
CA ILE A 51 -10.55 2.55 -3.41
C ILE A 51 -10.28 1.09 -3.05
N GLY A 52 -9.63 0.37 -3.96
CA GLY A 52 -9.17 -0.99 -3.74
C GLY A 52 -10.29 -1.93 -3.28
N PHE A 53 -10.10 -2.57 -2.12
CA PHE A 53 -11.03 -3.56 -1.55
C PHE A 53 -11.90 -3.00 -0.41
N LYS A 54 -12.00 -1.66 -0.28
CA LYS A 54 -12.66 -0.96 0.85
C LYS A 54 -12.09 -1.31 2.24
N LYS A 55 -10.99 -2.08 2.28
CA LYS A 55 -10.22 -2.44 3.47
C LYS A 55 -8.76 -2.68 3.08
N PRO A 56 -7.81 -2.54 4.02
CA PRO A 56 -6.47 -3.07 3.85
C PRO A 56 -6.52 -4.58 3.65
N LEU A 57 -5.68 -5.09 2.74
CA LEU A 57 -5.46 -6.52 2.59
C LEU A 57 -4.22 -6.95 3.36
N SER A 58 -4.28 -8.13 3.98
CA SER A 58 -3.08 -8.83 4.40
C SER A 58 -2.23 -9.24 3.19
N GLU A 59 -0.94 -9.50 3.40
CA GLU A 59 -0.03 -9.94 2.34
C GLU A 59 -0.54 -11.21 1.64
N ILE A 60 -1.14 -12.15 2.40
CA ILE A 60 -1.73 -13.38 1.86
C ILE A 60 -2.94 -13.08 0.98
N GLU A 61 -3.83 -12.18 1.41
CA GLU A 61 -5.00 -11.78 0.60
C GLU A 61 -4.55 -11.09 -0.69
N ALA A 62 -3.59 -10.15 -0.60
CA ALA A 62 -3.04 -9.47 -1.76
C ALA A 62 -2.43 -10.46 -2.76
N ARG A 63 -1.64 -11.42 -2.28
CA ARG A 63 -1.07 -12.49 -3.12
C ARG A 63 -2.15 -13.30 -3.83
N ARG A 64 -3.19 -13.73 -3.10
CA ARG A 64 -4.30 -14.51 -3.69
C ARG A 64 -5.03 -13.73 -4.79
N VAL A 65 -5.29 -12.44 -4.59
CA VAL A 65 -5.92 -11.58 -5.61
C VAL A 65 -5.09 -11.54 -6.90
N VAL A 66 -3.77 -11.40 -6.76
CA VAL A 66 -2.86 -11.37 -7.91
C VAL A 66 -2.79 -12.73 -8.59
N GLU A 67 -2.62 -13.82 -7.83
CA GLU A 67 -2.58 -15.19 -8.36
C GLU A 67 -3.89 -15.55 -9.09
N GLU A 68 -5.04 -15.18 -8.55
CA GLU A 68 -6.35 -15.43 -9.18
C GLU A 68 -6.46 -14.69 -10.52
N LYS A 69 -6.03 -13.42 -10.59
CA LYS A 69 -6.00 -12.66 -11.85
C LYS A 69 -5.05 -13.30 -12.87
N LEU A 70 -3.85 -13.68 -12.46
CA LEU A 70 -2.85 -14.31 -13.32
C LEU A 70 -3.28 -15.69 -13.81
N SER A 71 -4.09 -16.42 -13.03
CA SER A 71 -4.59 -17.75 -13.41
C SER A 71 -5.46 -17.73 -14.68
N LYS A 72 -6.04 -16.57 -15.02
CA LYS A 72 -6.88 -16.37 -16.20
C LYS A 72 -6.07 -16.16 -17.49
N ASN A 73 -4.76 -15.98 -17.39
CA ASN A 73 -3.89 -15.83 -18.55
C ASN A 73 -3.69 -17.17 -19.27
N THR A 74 -3.71 -17.15 -20.59
CA THR A 74 -3.32 -18.30 -21.41
C THR A 74 -1.82 -18.52 -21.29
N LYS A 75 -1.43 -19.70 -20.79
CA LYS A 75 -0.03 -20.13 -20.78
C LYS A 75 0.28 -20.83 -22.10
N PHE A 76 1.21 -20.27 -22.87
CA PHE A 76 1.68 -20.88 -24.10
C PHE A 76 2.57 -22.09 -23.77
N LYS A 77 2.33 -23.23 -24.43
CA LYS A 77 3.18 -24.43 -24.29
C LYS A 77 4.56 -24.24 -24.91
N THR A 78 4.64 -23.41 -25.93
CA THR A 78 5.87 -23.02 -26.63
C THR A 78 6.00 -21.50 -26.62
N PRO A 79 7.22 -20.97 -26.51
CA PRO A 79 7.43 -19.53 -26.57
C PRO A 79 6.80 -18.92 -27.82
N PRO A 80 6.11 -17.78 -27.71
CA PRO A 80 5.56 -17.11 -28.88
C PRO A 80 6.70 -16.53 -29.73
N PHE A 81 6.74 -16.88 -31.03
CA PHE A 81 7.73 -16.38 -32.00
C PHE A 81 7.18 -15.22 -32.84
N LEU A 82 6.33 -14.36 -32.26
CA LEU A 82 5.67 -13.26 -33.00
C LEU A 82 6.63 -12.13 -33.43
N GLY A 83 7.85 -12.06 -32.87
CA GLY A 83 8.80 -10.97 -33.14
C GLY A 83 8.41 -9.66 -32.46
N GLY A 84 8.60 -8.52 -33.13
CA GLY A 84 8.21 -7.19 -32.61
C GLY A 84 9.13 -6.62 -31.52
N GLY A 85 10.41 -6.99 -31.53
CA GLY A 85 11.40 -6.51 -30.58
C GLY A 85 11.35 -7.18 -29.20
N LYS A 86 10.45 -8.15 -28.99
CA LYS A 86 10.40 -8.99 -27.79
C LYS A 86 10.78 -10.42 -28.14
N HIS A 87 11.75 -10.96 -27.40
CA HIS A 87 12.23 -12.32 -27.57
C HIS A 87 12.15 -13.01 -26.22
N HIS A 88 11.59 -14.22 -26.21
CA HIS A 88 11.57 -15.03 -25.00
C HIS A 88 12.98 -15.56 -24.75
N HIS A 89 13.61 -15.11 -23.67
CA HIS A 89 14.86 -15.69 -23.18
C HIS A 89 14.52 -16.88 -22.29
N LEU A 90 15.21 -18.00 -22.49
CA LEU A 90 15.11 -19.15 -21.60
C LEU A 90 15.95 -18.83 -20.35
N GLU A 91 15.32 -18.84 -19.18
CA GLU A 91 16.00 -18.99 -17.87
C GLU A 91 15.96 -20.45 -17.43
#